data_AF-A0A7R9B2N0-F1
#
_entry.id   AF-A0A7R9B2N0-F1
#
_cell.length_a   1.000
_cell.length_b   1.000
_cell.length_c   1.000
_cell.angle_alpha   90.00
_cell.angle_beta   90.00
_cell.angle_gamma   90.00
#
_symmetry.space_group_name_H-M   'P 1'
#
loop_
_entity.id
_entity.type
_entity.pdbx_description
1 polymer ?
#
loop_
_entity_poly.entity_id
_entity_poly.type
_entity_poly.pdbx_seq_one_letter_code
_entity_poly.pdbx_strand_id
1 'polypeptide(L)'
;MDTTQDLGLYEFCSGQRWREMRTLLTQTFTSSKMKNMFGLVLNCGQQMAEFLEGKLSKHDNNECTLEMKDFFSRYANDIIATSAFGVSVDSFNNPKNEFYLVGKQLTNFKSWRLLVNVMFSSLAQASFL
;
A
#
# COMPACT_ATOMS: atom_id res chain seq x y z
N MET A 1 11.82 -34.72 10.00
CA MET A 1 11.05 -33.75 9.20
C MET A 1 11.04 -32.47 10.00
N ASP A 2 11.79 -31.49 9.53
CA ASP A 2 12.31 -30.36 10.30
C ASP A 2 11.22 -29.46 10.88
N THR A 3 11.17 -29.39 12.21
CA THR A 3 10.37 -28.44 12.99
C THR A 3 10.95 -27.02 12.97
N THR A 4 12.03 -26.77 12.23
CA THR A 4 12.73 -25.48 12.16
C THR A 4 12.18 -24.54 11.09
N GLN A 5 11.34 -25.02 10.17
CA GLN A 5 10.85 -24.20 9.05
C GLN A 5 9.54 -23.45 9.38
N ASP A 6 8.69 -23.98 10.25
CA ASP A 6 7.52 -23.26 10.81
C ASP A 6 7.92 -22.21 11.86
N LEU A 7 9.15 -22.32 12.40
CA LEU A 7 9.68 -21.42 13.39
C LEU A 7 10.08 -20.03 12.81
N GLY A 8 10.35 -19.94 11.52
CA GLY A 8 10.78 -18.67 10.91
C GLY A 8 9.70 -17.59 10.90
N LEU A 9 8.43 -17.95 10.68
CA LEU A 9 7.34 -16.97 10.54
C LEU A 9 6.83 -16.43 11.88
N TYR A 10 6.74 -17.26 12.93
CA TYR A 10 6.30 -16.80 14.25
C TYR A 10 7.34 -15.88 14.92
N GLU A 11 8.63 -16.10 14.68
CA GLU A 11 9.73 -15.26 15.21
C GLU A 11 9.79 -13.89 14.51
N PHE A 12 9.27 -13.77 13.29
CA PHE A 12 9.07 -12.49 12.61
C PHE A 12 7.86 -11.72 13.15
N CYS A 13 6.78 -12.41 13.52
CA CYS A 13 5.52 -11.79 13.95
C CYS A 13 5.37 -11.62 15.48
N SER A 14 6.21 -12.27 16.29
CA SER A 14 6.15 -12.23 17.76
C SER A 14 7.54 -12.09 18.39
N GLY A 15 7.62 -11.52 19.59
CA GLY A 15 8.87 -11.38 20.35
C GLY A 15 9.71 -10.12 20.03
N GLN A 16 11.01 -10.21 20.32
CA GLN A 16 11.94 -9.06 20.27
C GLN A 16 12.11 -8.48 18.86
N ARG A 17 12.14 -9.31 17.83
CA ARG A 17 12.30 -8.90 16.43
C ARG A 17 11.11 -8.07 15.91
N TRP A 18 9.88 -8.48 16.24
CA TRP A 18 8.69 -7.66 15.97
C TRP A 18 8.80 -6.29 16.66
N ARG A 19 9.33 -6.26 17.90
CA ARG A 19 9.44 -5.02 18.68
C ARG A 19 10.43 -4.05 18.05
N GLU A 20 11.55 -4.57 17.55
CA GLU A 20 12.56 -3.82 16.80
C GLU A 20 11.98 -3.29 15.48
N MET A 21 11.32 -4.14 14.69
CA MET A 21 10.64 -3.72 13.46
C MET A 21 9.59 -2.65 13.72
N ARG A 22 8.71 -2.84 14.71
CA ARG A 22 7.69 -1.85 15.08
C ARG A 22 8.31 -0.54 15.52
N THR A 23 9.41 -0.57 16.27
CA THR A 23 10.11 0.63 16.73
C THR A 23 10.63 1.43 15.53
N LEU A 24 11.27 0.77 14.56
CA LEU A 24 11.74 1.41 13.32
C LEU A 24 10.60 1.98 12.47
N LEU A 25 9.53 1.20 12.27
CA LEU A 25 8.35 1.67 11.53
C LEU A 25 7.69 2.87 12.22
N THR A 26 7.54 2.83 13.54
CA THR A 26 6.92 3.93 14.32
C THR A 26 7.72 5.22 14.18
N GLN A 27 9.05 5.15 14.14
CA GLN A 27 9.91 6.32 13.93
C GLN A 27 9.77 6.91 12.51
N THR A 28 9.37 6.10 11.53
CA THR A 28 9.15 6.54 10.15
C THR A 28 7.84 7.32 9.99
N PHE A 29 6.83 7.02 10.82
CA PHE A 29 5.51 7.67 10.79
C PHE A 29 5.33 8.77 11.85
N THR A 30 6.40 9.39 12.32
CA THR A 30 6.30 10.56 13.23
C THR A 30 5.61 11.73 12.55
N SER A 31 4.98 12.63 13.32
CA SER A 31 4.25 13.79 12.78
C SER A 31 5.09 14.66 11.85
N SER A 32 6.40 14.81 12.12
CA SER A 32 7.31 15.55 11.25
C SER A 32 7.53 14.84 9.90
N LYS A 33 7.73 13.52 9.91
CA LYS A 33 7.90 12.72 8.68
C LYS A 33 6.60 12.68 7.87
N MET A 34 5.45 12.53 8.53
CA MET A 34 4.14 12.59 7.88
C MET A 34 3.88 13.94 7.21
N LYS A 35 4.27 15.06 7.85
CA LYS A 35 4.21 16.39 7.21
C LYS A 35 5.08 16.47 5.96
N ASN A 36 6.27 15.85 5.97
CA ASN A 36 7.13 15.81 4.79
C ASN A 36 6.51 14.94 3.67
N MET A 37 5.89 13.81 4.01
CA MET A 37 5.19 12.95 3.04
C MET A 37 3.96 13.63 2.43
N PHE A 38 3.33 14.56 3.14
CA PHE A 38 2.14 15.27 2.64
C PHE A 38 2.38 15.97 1.29
N GLY A 39 3.57 16.54 1.07
CA GLY A 39 3.92 17.13 -0.23
C GLY A 39 3.90 16.10 -1.38
N LEU A 40 4.35 14.87 -1.11
CA LEU A 40 4.30 13.78 -2.10
C LEU A 40 2.87 13.34 -2.38
N VAL A 41 2.03 13.29 -1.35
CA VAL A 41 0.59 12.98 -1.48
C VAL A 41 -0.10 14.05 -2.33
N LEU A 42 0.18 15.33 -2.10
CA LEU A 42 -0.36 16.42 -2.90
C LEU A 42 0.04 16.32 -4.36
N ASN A 43 1.31 16.01 -4.65
CA ASN A 43 1.79 15.84 -6.02
C ASN A 43 1.08 14.68 -6.74
N CYS A 44 0.84 13.56 -6.04
CA CYS A 44 0.05 12.46 -6.59
C CYS A 44 -1.42 12.89 -6.80
N GLY A 45 -1.96 13.72 -5.91
CA GLY A 45 -3.33 14.24 -5.98
C GLY A 45 -3.52 15.19 -7.16
N GLN A 46 -2.50 15.98 -7.49
CA GLN A 46 -2.49 16.84 -8.66
C GLN A 46 -2.52 16.00 -9.95
N GLN A 47 -1.67 14.97 -10.07
CA GLN A 47 -1.70 14.05 -11.22
C GLN A 47 -3.07 13.38 -11.39
N MET A 48 -3.70 12.99 -10.27
CA MET A 48 -5.06 12.45 -10.27
C MET A 48 -6.08 13.46 -10.81
N ALA A 49 -6.00 14.73 -10.38
CA ALA A 49 -6.90 15.79 -10.85
C ALA A 49 -6.71 16.08 -12.34
N GLU A 50 -5.46 16.19 -12.80
CA GLU A 50 -5.12 16.41 -14.21
C GLU A 50 -5.65 15.26 -15.10
N PHE A 51 -5.55 14.02 -14.63
CA PHE A 51 -6.13 12.87 -15.33
C PHE A 51 -7.66 12.95 -15.44
N LEU A 52 -8.35 13.38 -14.38
CA LEU A 52 -9.81 13.54 -14.38
C LEU A 52 -10.24 14.67 -15.31
N GLU A 53 -9.58 15.82 -15.27
CA GLU A 53 -9.85 16.94 -16.18
C GLU A 53 -9.64 16.49 -17.63
N GLY A 54 -8.51 15.85 -17.94
CA GLY A 54 -8.22 15.34 -19.28
C GLY A 54 -9.19 14.25 -19.76
N LYS A 55 -9.82 13.50 -18.84
CA LYS A 55 -10.90 12.55 -19.15
C LYS A 55 -12.22 13.25 -19.44
N LEU A 56 -12.58 14.24 -18.63
CA LEU A 56 -13.83 15.00 -18.79
C LEU A 56 -13.84 15.82 -20.08
N SER A 57 -12.72 16.47 -20.42
CA SER A 57 -12.61 17.27 -21.65
C SER A 57 -12.71 16.46 -22.95
N LYS A 58 -12.62 15.13 -22.88
CA LYS A 58 -12.73 14.23 -24.04
C LYS A 58 -14.15 13.71 -24.28
N HIS A 59 -15.09 13.97 -23.37
CA HIS A 59 -16.48 13.54 -23.47
C HIS A 59 -17.38 14.74 -23.74
N ASP A 60 -18.17 14.69 -24.82
CA ASP A 60 -19.05 15.78 -25.26
C ASP A 60 -20.09 16.21 -24.20
N ASN A 61 -20.42 15.32 -23.26
CA ASN A 61 -21.40 15.56 -22.21
C ASN A 61 -20.79 15.96 -20.86
N ASN A 62 -19.46 16.14 -20.76
CA ASN A 62 -18.74 16.30 -19.48
C ASN A 62 -19.00 15.18 -18.47
N GLU A 63 -19.31 13.97 -18.95
CA GLU A 63 -19.55 12.80 -18.11
C GLU A 63 -18.44 11.77 -18.31
N CYS A 64 -17.97 11.18 -17.21
CA CYS A 64 -16.94 10.15 -17.22
C CYS A 64 -17.31 9.03 -16.23
N THR A 65 -17.40 7.80 -16.73
CA THR A 65 -17.57 6.62 -15.88
C THR A 65 -16.20 6.09 -15.46
N LEU A 66 -16.01 5.92 -14.15
CA LEU A 66 -14.77 5.41 -13.56
C LEU A 66 -15.05 4.23 -12.64
N GLU A 67 -14.19 3.23 -12.70
CA GLU A 67 -14.19 2.14 -11.74
C GLU A 67 -13.44 2.62 -10.48
N MET A 68 -14.20 2.96 -9.44
CA MET A 68 -13.67 3.65 -8.25
C MET A 68 -12.61 2.82 -7.51
N LYS A 69 -12.71 1.49 -7.53
CA LYS A 69 -11.73 0.62 -6.87
C LYS A 69 -10.38 0.70 -7.57
N ASP A 70 -10.31 0.52 -8.89
CA ASP A 70 -9.09 0.65 -9.68
C ASP A 70 -8.55 2.07 -9.62
N PHE A 71 -9.42 3.08 -9.69
CA PHE A 71 -9.04 4.49 -9.60
C PHE A 71 -8.30 4.82 -8.29
N PHE A 72 -8.90 4.52 -7.13
CA PHE A 72 -8.24 4.77 -5.85
C PHE A 72 -7.09 3.81 -5.57
N SER A 73 -7.10 2.59 -6.13
CA SER A 73 -5.97 1.67 -6.02
C SER A 73 -4.72 2.22 -6.71
N ARG A 74 -4.86 2.85 -7.88
CA ARG A 74 -3.77 3.55 -8.58
C ARG A 74 -3.24 4.70 -7.75
N TYR A 75 -4.14 5.56 -7.25
CA TYR A 75 -3.76 6.69 -6.41
C TYR A 75 -2.98 6.27 -5.16
N ALA A 76 -3.50 5.28 -4.42
CA ALA A 76 -2.83 4.76 -3.23
C ALA A 76 -1.48 4.12 -3.55
N ASN A 77 -1.39 3.40 -4.66
CA ASN A 77 -0.14 2.80 -5.13
C ASN A 77 0.93 3.85 -5.42
N ASP A 78 0.58 4.94 -6.11
CA ASP A 78 1.53 6.01 -6.46
C ASP A 78 2.03 6.77 -5.22
N ILE A 79 1.15 6.97 -4.23
CA ILE A 79 1.55 7.50 -2.92
C ILE A 79 2.55 6.56 -2.24
N ILE A 80 2.29 5.25 -2.22
CA ILE A 80 3.19 4.28 -1.59
C ILE A 80 4.53 4.22 -2.33
N ALA A 81 4.52 4.17 -3.67
CA ALA A 81 5.71 4.16 -4.50
C ALA A 81 6.60 5.38 -4.21
N THR A 82 5.98 6.56 -4.22
CA THR A 82 6.70 7.82 -4.06
C THR A 82 7.17 8.03 -2.63
N SER A 83 6.35 7.69 -1.62
CA SER A 83 6.66 7.98 -0.22
C SER A 83 7.50 6.90 0.47
N ALA A 84 7.27 5.62 0.19
CA ALA A 84 7.98 4.53 0.85
C ALA A 84 9.23 4.08 0.08
N PHE A 85 9.21 4.16 -1.26
CA PHE A 85 10.31 3.69 -2.11
C PHE A 85 11.05 4.83 -2.83
N GLY A 86 10.55 6.06 -2.76
CA GLY A 86 11.15 7.21 -3.45
C GLY A 86 11.04 7.14 -4.98
N VAL A 87 10.15 6.29 -5.50
CA VAL A 87 9.96 6.10 -6.94
C VAL A 87 8.74 6.89 -7.38
N SER A 88 8.94 7.85 -8.28
CA SER A 88 7.82 8.57 -8.90
C SER A 88 7.16 7.68 -9.94
N VAL A 89 5.87 7.43 -9.76
CA VAL A 89 5.05 6.59 -10.63
C VAL A 89 3.80 7.37 -11.00
N ASP A 90 3.39 7.26 -12.27
CA ASP A 90 2.14 7.79 -12.78
C ASP A 90 1.30 6.61 -13.30
N SER A 91 0.51 6.02 -12.40
CA SER A 91 -0.34 4.87 -12.73
C SER A 91 -1.61 5.24 -13.49
N PHE A 92 -1.91 6.54 -13.63
CA PHE A 92 -3.06 7.03 -14.36
C PHE A 92 -2.77 7.09 -15.87
N ASN A 93 -1.65 7.70 -16.25
CA ASN A 93 -1.24 7.78 -17.65
C ASN A 93 -0.53 6.49 -18.13
N ASN A 94 0.18 5.78 -17.24
CA ASN A 94 0.88 4.54 -17.56
C ASN A 94 0.28 3.34 -16.80
N PRO A 95 -0.86 2.80 -17.26
CA PRO A 95 -1.62 1.81 -16.50
C PRO A 95 -0.97 0.42 -16.41
N LYS A 96 0.10 0.17 -17.17
CA LYS A 96 0.89 -1.08 -17.19
C LYS A 96 2.25 -0.94 -16.51
N ASN A 97 2.44 0.08 -15.67
CA ASN A 97 3.71 0.20 -14.94
C ASN A 97 3.89 -1.02 -13.99
N GLU A 98 5.12 -1.53 -13.93
CA GLU A 98 5.42 -2.76 -13.18
C GLU A 98 5.12 -2.62 -11.69
N PHE A 99 5.36 -1.44 -11.11
CA PHE A 99 5.11 -1.17 -9.69
C PHE A 99 3.62 -1.37 -9.35
N TYR A 100 2.72 -0.81 -10.16
CA TYR A 100 1.28 -0.95 -10.01
C TYR A 100 0.81 -2.38 -10.24
N LEU A 101 1.36 -3.08 -11.23
CA LEU A 101 0.99 -4.47 -11.50
C LEU A 101 1.35 -5.38 -10.32
N VAL A 102 2.55 -5.22 -9.76
CA VAL A 102 2.99 -5.95 -8.56
C VAL A 102 2.15 -5.54 -7.35
N GLY A 103 1.94 -4.24 -7.12
CA GLY A 103 1.10 -3.72 -6.03
C GLY A 103 -0.34 -4.24 -6.09
N LYS A 104 -0.94 -4.31 -7.28
CA LYS A 104 -2.29 -4.84 -7.51
C LYS A 104 -2.40 -6.34 -7.23
N GLN A 105 -1.35 -7.12 -7.49
CA GLN A 105 -1.32 -8.54 -7.14
C GLN A 105 -1.24 -8.74 -5.62
N LEU A 106 -0.44 -7.93 -4.93
CA LEU A 106 -0.29 -7.99 -3.47
C LEU A 106 -1.56 -7.58 -2.73
N THR A 107 -2.27 -6.57 -3.23
CA THR A 107 -3.50 -6.03 -2.63
C THR A 107 -4.76 -6.83 -2.94
N ASN A 108 -4.66 -7.94 -3.69
CA ASN A 108 -5.82 -8.77 -4.00
C ASN A 108 -6.41 -9.41 -2.72
N PHE A 109 -7.74 -9.39 -2.61
CA PHE A 109 -8.51 -9.72 -1.40
C PHE A 109 -8.25 -11.14 -0.86
N LYS A 110 -7.87 -12.09 -1.73
CA LYS A 110 -7.48 -13.44 -1.31
C LYS A 110 -6.14 -13.44 -0.55
N SER A 111 -5.14 -12.72 -1.07
CA SER A 111 -3.83 -12.55 -0.46
C SER A 111 -3.91 -11.71 0.82
N TRP A 112 -4.70 -10.63 0.82
CA TRP A 112 -4.91 -9.79 2.00
C TRP A 112 -5.64 -10.54 3.13
N ARG A 113 -6.70 -11.30 2.82
CA ARG A 113 -7.40 -12.13 3.81
C ARG A 113 -6.49 -13.20 4.41
N LEU A 114 -5.64 -13.84 3.59
CA LEU A 114 -4.64 -14.80 4.08
C LEU A 114 -3.63 -14.12 5.01
N LEU A 115 -3.08 -12.96 4.64
CA LEU A 115 -2.17 -12.19 5.48
C LEU A 115 -2.80 -11.75 6.81
N VAL A 116 -4.01 -11.18 6.76
CA VAL A 116 -4.73 -10.72 7.96
C VAL A 116 -5.08 -11.89 8.86
N ASN A 117 -5.53 -13.03 8.31
CA ASN A 117 -5.84 -14.21 9.10
C ASN A 117 -4.59 -14.82 9.77
N VAL A 118 -3.45 -14.84 9.07
CA VAL A 118 -2.17 -15.25 9.68
C VAL A 118 -1.78 -14.31 10.83
N MET A 119 -1.86 -12.99 10.62
CA MET A 119 -1.56 -11.99 11.65
C MET A 119 -2.51 -12.08 12.87
N PHE A 120 -3.81 -12.30 12.64
CA PHE A 120 -4.80 -12.44 13.73
C PHE A 120 -4.68 -13.77 14.48
N SER A 121 -4.43 -14.88 13.78
CA SER A 121 -4.24 -16.19 14.42
C SER A 121 -2.99 -16.19 15.32
N SER A 122 -1.92 -15.51 14.89
CA SER A 122 -0.72 -15.25 15.69
C SER A 122 -1.01 -14.42 16.95
N LEU A 123 -1.87 -13.40 16.87
CA LEU A 123 -2.28 -12.60 18.03
C LEU A 123 -3.17 -13.38 19.02
N ALA A 124 -4.05 -14.26 18.52
CA ALA A 124 -4.92 -15.07 19.35
C ALA A 124 -4.16 -16.13 20.15
N GLN A 125 -3.12 -16.74 19.57
CA GLN A 125 -2.26 -17.70 20.27
C GLN A 125 -1.39 -17.06 21.35
N ALA A 126 -0.98 -15.80 21.19
CA ALA A 126 -0.20 -15.05 22.19
C ALA A 126 -1.01 -14.57 23.41
N SER A 127 -2.35 -14.69 23.40
CA SER A 127 -3.23 -14.31 24.51
C SER A 127 -3.55 -15.48 25.47
N PHE A 128 -3.17 -16.71 25.12
CA PHE A 128 -3.43 -17.94 25.90
C PHE A 128 -2.14 -18.60 26.44
N LEU A 129 -1.04 -17.85 26.44
CA LEU A 129 0.23 -18.14 27.12
C LEU A 129 0.56 -16.97 28.06
#